data_AF-A0ABD4Q834-F1
#
_entry.id   AF-A0ABD4Q834-F1
#
_cell.length_a   1.000
_cell.length_b   1.000
_cell.length_c   1.000
_cell.angle_alpha   90.00
_cell.angle_beta   90.00
_cell.angle_gamma   90.00
#
_symmetry.space_group_name_H-M   'P 1'
#
loop_
_entity.id
_entity.type
_entity.pdbx_description
1 polymer ?
#
loop_
_entity_poly.entity_id
_entity_poly.type
_entity_poly.pdbx_seq_one_letter_code
_entity_poly.pdbx_strand_id
1 'polypeptide(L)'
;MVLDEAEIVHKVTIVPRGQAGGYAMMLPKQDRFLMTEPELLDKICGLLGGRVSEDINFGEVSTGASNDFERATQIARSMVTEYG
;
A
#
# COMPACT_ATOMS: atom_id res chain seq x y z
N MET A 1 -11.17 -5.55 8.79
CA MET A 1 -11.03 -4.08 8.80
C MET A 1 -11.10 -3.64 7.35
N VAL A 2 -12.03 -2.76 6.99
CA VAL A 2 -12.13 -2.18 5.65
C VAL A 2 -11.71 -0.73 5.80
N LEU A 3 -10.79 -0.26 4.95
CA LEU A 3 -10.30 1.11 4.94
C LEU A 3 -11.32 1.97 4.20
N ASP A 4 -11.89 2.96 4.88
CA ASP A 4 -13.00 3.76 4.36
C ASP A 4 -12.55 4.67 3.20
N GLU A 5 -11.32 5.19 3.28
CA GLU A 5 -10.77 6.14 2.30
C GLU A 5 -9.80 5.48 1.30
N ALA A 6 -9.56 4.17 1.41
CA ALA A 6 -8.65 3.47 0.51
C ALA A 6 -9.14 3.46 -0.96
N GLU A 7 -8.15 3.41 -1.86
CA GLU A 7 -8.34 3.24 -3.29
C GLU A 7 -9.06 1.92 -3.62
N ILE A 8 -9.80 1.88 -4.73
CA ILE A 8 -10.56 0.68 -5.12
C ILE A 8 -9.63 -0.29 -5.82
N VAL A 9 -9.66 -1.56 -5.38
CA VAL A 9 -8.97 -2.64 -6.07
C VAL A 9 -9.62 -2.87 -7.43
N HIS A 10 -8.87 -2.60 -8.50
CA HIS A 10 -9.34 -2.83 -9.86
C HIS A 10 -8.91 -4.20 -10.39
N LYS A 11 -7.69 -4.63 -10.06
CA LYS A 11 -7.15 -5.92 -10.52
C LYS A 11 -6.16 -6.47 -9.53
N VAL A 12 -6.24 -7.77 -9.26
CA VAL A 12 -5.24 -8.52 -8.51
C VAL A 12 -4.71 -9.62 -9.41
N THR A 13 -3.39 -9.79 -9.49
CA THR A 13 -2.79 -10.87 -10.25
C THR A 13 -1.57 -11.45 -9.54
N ILE A 14 -1.44 -12.77 -9.63
CA ILE A 14 -0.27 -13.54 -9.18
C ILE A 14 0.62 -13.96 -10.35
N VAL A 15 0.33 -13.44 -11.56
CA VAL A 15 1.15 -13.71 -12.73
C VAL A 15 2.36 -12.79 -12.67
N PRO A 16 3.59 -13.33 -12.63
CA PRO A 16 4.78 -12.51 -12.51
C PRO A 16 4.94 -11.62 -13.75
N ARG A 17 5.26 -10.34 -13.52
CA ARG A 17 5.58 -9.39 -14.58
C ARG A 17 6.74 -8.50 -14.14
N GLY A 18 7.82 -8.52 -14.91
CA GLY A 18 9.04 -7.79 -14.57
C GLY A 18 9.62 -8.29 -13.25
N GLN A 19 9.89 -7.38 -12.33
CA GLN A 19 10.44 -7.70 -11.00
C GLN A 19 9.37 -8.05 -9.95
N ALA A 20 8.07 -7.98 -10.30
CA ALA A 20 6.98 -8.30 -9.38
C ALA A 20 6.46 -9.74 -9.59
N GLY A 21 6.40 -10.53 -8.52
CA GLY A 21 5.80 -11.88 -8.52
C GLY A 21 4.27 -11.89 -8.62
N GLY A 22 3.66 -10.71 -8.51
CA GLY A 22 2.23 -10.45 -8.53
C GLY A 22 2.01 -8.99 -8.10
N TYR A 23 0.85 -8.42 -8.40
CA TYR A 23 0.53 -7.06 -7.98
C TYR A 23 -0.97 -6.83 -7.83
N ALA A 24 -1.31 -5.89 -6.96
CA ALA A 24 -2.64 -5.29 -6.87
C ALA A 24 -2.60 -3.93 -7.56
N MET A 25 -3.47 -3.73 -8.54
CA MET A 25 -3.71 -2.45 -9.18
C MET A 25 -4.88 -1.77 -8.46
N MET A 26 -4.58 -0.68 -7.79
CA MET A 26 -5.55 0.20 -7.16
C MET A 26 -5.82 1.39 -8.07
N LEU A 27 -7.09 1.80 -8.17
CA LEU A 27 -7.50 3.01 -8.86
C LEU A 27 -8.11 4.00 -7.86
N PRO A 28 -7.81 5.30 -7.97
CA PRO A 28 -8.40 6.31 -7.11
C PRO A 28 -9.93 6.34 -7.30
N LYS A 29 -10.67 6.49 -6.18
CA LYS A 29 -12.14 6.61 -6.19
C LYS A 29 -12.60 7.87 -6.95
N GLN A 30 -11.81 8.93 -6.89
CA GLN A 30 -12.05 10.23 -7.52
C GLN A 30 -10.70 10.83 -7.92
N ASP A 31 -10.66 11.61 -9.01
CA ASP A 31 -9.48 12.42 -9.35
C ASP A 31 -9.32 13.52 -8.29
N ARG A 32 -8.42 13.29 -7.32
CA ARG A 32 -8.12 14.24 -6.24
C ARG A 32 -6.65 14.62 -6.32
N PHE A 33 -6.39 15.94 -6.35
CA PHE A 33 -5.04 16.50 -6.31
C PHE A 33 -4.52 16.68 -4.88
N LEU A 34 -5.41 16.63 -3.88
CA LEU A 34 -5.10 16.83 -2.46
C LEU A 34 -5.54 15.59 -1.68
N MET A 35 -4.67 15.13 -0.78
CA MET A 35 -4.94 14.02 0.13
C MET A 35 -5.01 14.54 1.56
N THR A 36 -5.93 13.98 2.33
CA THR A 36 -6.10 14.23 3.77
C THR A 36 -5.22 13.26 4.57
N GLU A 37 -4.94 13.60 5.83
CA GLU A 37 -4.16 12.72 6.72
C GLU A 37 -4.75 11.30 6.83
N PRO A 38 -6.07 11.09 7.02
CA PRO A 38 -6.65 9.75 7.06
C PRO A 38 -6.44 8.97 5.76
N GLU A 39 -6.55 9.62 4.60
CA GLU A 39 -6.27 8.99 3.30
C GLU A 39 -4.82 8.53 3.18
N LEU A 40 -3.86 9.32 3.65
CA LEU A 40 -2.44 8.96 3.63
C LEU A 40 -2.15 7.79 4.58
N LEU A 41 -2.78 7.77 5.75
CA LEU A 41 -2.69 6.65 6.71
C LEU A 41 -3.31 5.37 6.14
N ASP A 42 -4.48 5.46 5.51
CA ASP A 42 -5.14 4.34 4.84
C ASP A 42 -4.26 3.79 3.71
N LYS A 43 -3.59 4.67 2.96
CA LYS A 43 -2.65 4.26 1.90
C LYS A 43 -1.44 3.51 2.45
N ILE A 44 -0.86 3.98 3.55
CA ILE A 44 0.23 3.27 4.26
C ILE A 44 -0.26 1.90 4.74
N CYS A 45 -1.45 1.84 5.34
CA CYS A 45 -2.05 0.59 5.81
C CYS A 45 -2.25 -0.42 4.66
N GLY A 46 -2.76 0.05 3.51
CA GLY A 46 -2.94 -0.76 2.31
C GLY A 46 -1.63 -1.35 1.78
N LEU A 47 -0.55 -0.57 1.75
CA LEU A 47 0.78 -1.03 1.33
C LEU A 47 1.33 -2.12 2.25
N LEU A 48 1.18 -1.96 3.57
CA LEU A 48 1.70 -2.90 4.56
C LEU A 48 0.81 -4.14 4.74
N GLY A 49 -0.40 -4.17 4.16
CA GLY A 49 -1.34 -5.28 4.28
C GLY A 49 -0.78 -6.61 3.76
N GLY A 50 -0.01 -6.60 2.68
CA GLY A 50 0.64 -7.80 2.15
C GLY A 50 1.66 -8.37 3.14
N ARG A 51 2.49 -7.50 3.72
CA ARG A 51 3.48 -7.86 4.74
C ARG A 51 2.85 -8.47 5.99
N VAL A 52 1.80 -7.85 6.51
CA VAL A 52 1.09 -8.33 7.70
C VAL A 52 0.39 -9.66 7.40
N SER A 53 -0.17 -9.82 6.19
CA SER A 53 -0.76 -11.08 5.76
C SER A 53 0.25 -12.23 5.71
N GLU A 54 1.50 -11.96 5.28
CA GLU A 54 2.55 -12.97 5.31
C GLU A 54 2.83 -13.46 6.73
N ASP A 55 3.02 -12.51 7.66
CA ASP A 55 3.33 -12.78 9.06
C ASP A 55 2.21 -13.57 9.76
N ILE A 56 0.94 -13.17 9.56
CA ILE A 56 -0.21 -13.84 10.18
C ILE A 56 -0.44 -15.25 9.65
N ASN A 57 -0.30 -15.47 8.34
CA ASN A 57 -0.68 -16.73 7.71
C ASN A 57 0.47 -17.74 7.64
N PHE A 58 1.71 -17.28 7.42
CA PHE A 58 2.87 -18.15 7.24
C PHE A 58 3.81 -18.15 8.45
N GLY A 59 3.72 -17.17 9.34
CA GLY A 59 4.62 -17.03 10.50
C GLY A 59 6.08 -16.75 10.10
N GLU A 60 6.32 -16.50 8.82
CA GLU A 60 7.60 -16.15 8.25
C GLU A 60 7.38 -15.05 7.20
N VAL A 61 8.36 -14.19 7.13
CA VAL A 61 8.28 -12.92 6.44
C VAL A 61 9.26 -12.87 5.27
N SER A 62 8.77 -12.55 4.07
CA SER A 62 9.61 -12.56 2.86
C SER A 62 10.31 -11.22 2.60
N THR A 63 11.20 -11.18 1.59
CA THR A 63 11.79 -9.93 1.08
C THR A 63 10.89 -9.23 0.04
N GLY A 64 9.73 -9.81 -0.29
CA GLY A 64 8.82 -9.31 -1.32
C GLY A 64 8.21 -7.95 -0.99
N ALA A 65 8.07 -7.62 0.28
CA ALA A 65 7.48 -6.36 0.75
C ALA A 65 8.44 -5.15 0.70
N SER A 66 9.66 -5.29 0.17
CA SER A 66 10.67 -4.22 0.18
C SER A 66 10.20 -2.93 -0.52
N ASN A 67 9.54 -3.05 -1.68
CA ASN A 67 9.00 -1.90 -2.40
C ASN A 67 7.82 -1.26 -1.64
N ASP A 68 7.02 -2.05 -0.93
CA ASP A 68 5.90 -1.53 -0.15
C ASP A 68 6.39 -0.71 1.05
N PHE A 69 7.46 -1.17 1.72
CA PHE A 69 8.14 -0.42 2.79
C PHE A 69 8.75 0.89 2.30
N GLU A 70 9.41 0.87 1.14
CA GLU A 70 9.99 2.09 0.55
C GLU A 70 8.92 3.15 0.31
N ARG A 71 7.81 2.75 -0.32
CA ARG A 71 6.67 3.65 -0.58
C ARG A 71 6.00 4.14 0.69
N ALA A 72 5.74 3.25 1.65
CA ALA A 72 5.14 3.61 2.94
C ALA A 72 6.02 4.62 3.70
N THR A 73 7.34 4.39 3.70
CA THR A 73 8.31 5.28 4.34
C THR A 73 8.34 6.64 3.65
N GLN A 74 8.28 6.68 2.32
CA GLN A 74 8.24 7.93 1.58
C GLN A 74 6.99 8.75 1.91
N ILE A 75 5.81 8.11 1.96
CA ILE A 75 4.56 8.77 2.34
C ILE A 75 4.66 9.31 3.77
N ALA A 76 5.07 8.47 4.73
CA ALA A 76 5.20 8.86 6.12
C ALA A 76 6.21 10.02 6.30
N ARG A 77 7.31 10.01 5.54
CA ARG A 77 8.28 11.10 5.55
C ARG A 77 7.67 12.38 5.02
N SER A 78 7.02 12.36 3.86
CA SER A 78 6.39 13.54 3.27
C SER A 78 5.25 14.09 4.15
N MET A 79 4.51 13.23 4.86
CA MET A 79 3.54 13.66 5.87
C MET A 79 4.19 14.60 6.89
N VAL A 80 5.31 14.19 7.49
CA VAL A 80 6.00 14.96 8.53
C VAL A 80 6.79 16.14 7.98
N THR A 81 7.44 15.99 6.82
CA THR A 81 8.39 17.00 6.30
C THR A 81 7.76 18.03 5.38
N GLU A 82 6.70 17.68 4.66
CA GLU A 82 6.09 18.53 3.63
C GLU A 82 4.66 18.94 3.98
N TYR A 83 3.86 18.07 4.60
CA TYR A 83 2.44 18.31 4.84
C TYR A 83 2.13 18.86 6.24
N GLY A 84 2.96 18.52 7.24
CA GLY A 84 2.95 19.10 8.59
C GLY A 84 2.16 18.30 9.59
#